data_AF-A0A2U8P6N3-F1
#
_entry.id   AF-A0A2U8P6N3-F1
#
_cell.length_a   1.000
_cell.length_b   1.000
_cell.length_c   1.000
_cell.angle_alpha   90.00
_cell.angle_beta   90.00
_cell.angle_gamma   90.00
#
_symmetry.space_group_name_H-M   'P 1'
#
loop_
_entity.id
_entity.type
_entity.pdbx_description
1 polymer ?
#
loop_
_entity_poly.entity_id
_entity_poly.type
_entity_poly.pdbx_seq_one_letter_code
_entity_poly.pdbx_strand_id
1 'polypeptide(L)'
;MSAESPPPTSLAAWARQEQRRVFTLHGVESCPRASKSACAPQSGATMMPTFIASYDLKEARPDPHEHFLTNAIEYGWFPWILDHDDTLFTLPNTTLEGSFVDQTQAVAALNAARIETEKELGITVMMEKWIVSLGCVFVLRGSPRPCRSRHRLL
;
A
#
# COMPACT_ATOMS: atom_id res chain seq x y z
N MET A 1 -6.80 -24.68 22.86
CA MET A 1 -7.55 -25.03 21.64
C MET A 1 -7.69 -23.73 20.86
N SER A 2 -6.75 -23.47 19.94
CA SER A 2 -6.74 -22.24 19.13
C SER A 2 -7.83 -22.36 18.08
N ALA A 3 -8.76 -21.40 18.06
CA ALA A 3 -9.80 -21.32 17.05
C ALA A 3 -9.18 -20.90 15.72
N GLU A 4 -9.05 -21.85 14.81
CA GLU A 4 -8.64 -21.61 13.43
C GLU A 4 -9.77 -20.84 12.73
N SER A 5 -9.50 -19.60 12.33
CA SER A 5 -10.48 -18.78 11.60
C SER A 5 -10.68 -19.33 10.19
N PRO A 6 -11.94 -19.37 9.69
CA PRO A 6 -12.22 -19.88 8.35
C PRO A 6 -11.58 -19.01 7.26
N PRO A 7 -11.15 -19.61 6.13
CA PRO A 7 -10.56 -18.86 5.03
C PRO A 7 -11.60 -17.92 4.38
N PRO A 8 -11.22 -16.68 4.04
CA PRO A 8 -12.11 -15.74 3.36
C PRO A 8 -12.46 -16.23 1.95
N THR A 9 -13.76 -16.22 1.62
CA THR A 9 -14.34 -16.79 0.39
C THR A 9 -14.11 -15.93 -0.86
N SER A 10 -13.29 -14.88 -0.79
CA SER A 10 -13.06 -13.92 -1.87
C SER A 10 -11.65 -13.32 -1.76
N LEU A 11 -10.96 -13.21 -2.89
CA LEU A 11 -9.64 -12.57 -3.01
C LEU A 11 -9.66 -11.12 -2.47
N ALA A 12 -10.77 -10.40 -2.65
CA ALA A 12 -10.98 -9.06 -2.12
C ALA A 12 -11.28 -9.03 -0.61
N ALA A 13 -11.78 -10.14 -0.03
CA ALA A 13 -11.94 -10.30 1.40
C ALA A 13 -10.61 -10.71 2.07
N TRP A 14 -9.84 -11.57 1.41
CA TRP A 14 -8.48 -11.92 1.82
C TRP A 14 -7.55 -10.70 1.81
N ALA A 15 -7.53 -9.93 0.72
CA ALA A 15 -6.72 -8.71 0.63
C ALA A 15 -7.08 -7.67 1.72
N ARG A 16 -8.38 -7.50 2.01
CA ARG A 16 -8.85 -6.64 3.12
C ARG A 16 -8.42 -7.16 4.49
N GLN A 17 -8.41 -8.47 4.70
CA GLN A 17 -7.99 -9.08 5.95
C GLN A 17 -6.47 -9.01 6.13
N GLU A 18 -5.70 -9.21 5.07
CA GLU A 18 -4.23 -9.17 5.10
C GLU A 18 -3.71 -7.75 5.28
N GLN A 19 -4.30 -6.75 4.63
CA GLN A 19 -3.99 -5.33 4.90
C GLN A 19 -4.29 -4.94 6.35
N ARG A 20 -5.41 -5.40 6.93
CA ARG A 20 -5.70 -5.19 8.36
C ARG A 20 -4.72 -5.92 9.28
N ARG A 21 -4.24 -7.10 8.87
CA ARG A 21 -3.33 -7.93 9.67
C ARG A 21 -1.92 -7.36 9.71
N VAL A 22 -1.40 -6.86 8.59
CA VAL A 22 -0.14 -6.10 8.53
C VAL A 22 -0.21 -4.86 9.44
N PHE A 23 -1.37 -4.19 9.51
CA PHE A 23 -1.58 -3.05 10.40
C PHE A 23 -1.64 -3.41 11.90
N THR A 24 -1.92 -4.67 12.25
CA THR A 24 -2.18 -5.09 13.64
C THR A 24 -1.00 -5.85 14.27
N LEU A 25 -0.06 -6.40 13.49
CA LEU A 25 1.00 -7.28 14.02
C LEU A 25 2.26 -6.58 14.55
N HIS A 26 2.35 -5.24 14.53
CA HIS A 26 3.43 -4.50 15.21
C HIS A 26 3.07 -4.03 16.63
N GLY A 27 2.14 -4.72 17.29
CA GLY A 27 1.68 -4.43 18.65
C GLY A 27 1.76 -5.63 19.59
N VAL A 28 2.89 -6.33 19.65
CA VAL A 28 3.19 -7.25 20.77
C VAL A 28 4.54 -6.91 21.38
N GLU A 29 4.46 -6.05 22.37
CA GLU A 29 5.46 -5.82 23.40
C GLU A 29 5.94 -7.16 23.98
N SER A 30 7.25 -7.39 23.91
CA SER A 30 7.95 -8.26 24.84
C SER A 30 9.02 -7.43 25.52
N CYS A 31 8.67 -6.93 26.71
CA CYS A 31 9.60 -6.30 27.63
C CYS A 31 10.26 -7.35 28.53
N PRO A 32 11.60 -7.50 28.49
CA PRO A 32 12.35 -7.88 29.66
C PRO A 32 12.91 -6.65 30.37
N ARG A 33 12.60 -6.65 31.66
CA ARG A 33 12.94 -5.77 32.78
C ARG A 33 14.39 -5.23 32.82
N ALA A 34 14.45 -3.94 33.16
CA ALA A 34 15.47 -3.20 33.93
C ALA A 34 16.79 -2.79 33.25
N SER A 35 16.84 -1.51 32.85
CA SER A 35 18.00 -0.64 33.09
C SER A 35 17.57 0.83 33.10
N LYS A 36 17.98 1.56 34.15
CA LYS A 36 17.86 3.01 34.26
C LYS A 36 18.74 3.66 33.20
N SER A 37 18.17 4.23 32.14
CA SER A 37 18.79 5.37 31.43
C SER A 37 17.82 6.00 30.44
N ALA A 38 17.78 7.33 30.47
CA ALA A 38 17.26 8.25 29.47
C ALA A 38 15.76 8.15 29.11
N CYS A 39 15.06 9.28 29.27
CA CYS A 39 13.87 9.59 28.48
C CYS A 39 14.23 9.43 26.99
N ALA A 40 13.83 8.32 26.39
CA ALA A 40 13.77 8.20 24.94
C ALA A 40 12.58 9.04 24.44
N PRO A 41 12.73 9.75 23.31
CA PRO A 41 11.61 10.43 22.68
C PRO A 41 10.52 9.39 22.40
N GLN A 42 9.29 9.75 22.80
CA GLN A 42 8.08 8.97 22.57
C GLN A 42 8.07 8.50 21.11
N SER A 43 7.80 7.20 20.90
CA SER A 43 7.49 6.62 19.60
C SER A 43 6.37 7.43 18.95
N GLY A 44 6.75 8.47 18.20
CA GLY A 44 5.90 9.03 17.16
C GLY A 44 5.65 7.91 16.20
N ALA A 45 4.39 7.52 16.04
CA ALA A 45 4.00 6.55 15.03
C ALA A 45 4.57 7.02 13.70
N THR A 46 5.65 6.37 13.24
CA THR A 46 6.25 6.62 11.94
C THR A 46 5.24 6.10 10.94
N MET A 47 4.30 6.96 10.53
CA MET A 47 3.37 6.62 9.45
C MET A 47 4.25 6.28 8.25
N MET A 48 4.23 5.00 7.85
CA MET A 48 4.95 4.57 6.67
C MET A 48 4.36 5.32 5.48
N PRO A 49 5.16 6.11 4.75
CA PRO A 49 4.64 6.86 3.62
C PRO A 49 4.01 5.91 2.60
N THR A 50 2.91 6.36 2.02
CA THR A 50 2.26 5.67 0.91
C THR A 50 2.90 6.12 -0.40
N PHE A 51 3.12 5.19 -1.31
CA PHE A 51 3.69 5.42 -2.62
C PHE A 51 2.74 4.91 -3.69
N ILE A 52 2.71 5.62 -4.80
CA ILE A 52 2.00 5.19 -6.01
C ILE A 52 3.03 4.90 -7.07
N ALA A 53 2.97 3.69 -7.62
CA ALA A 53 3.73 3.30 -8.79
C ALA A 53 2.80 3.27 -9.99
N SER A 54 3.22 3.86 -11.11
CA SER A 54 2.61 3.62 -12.40
C SER A 54 3.67 3.07 -13.35
N TYR A 55 3.33 2.01 -14.07
CA TYR A 55 4.25 1.28 -14.92
C TYR A 55 3.59 0.88 -16.24
N ASP A 56 4.41 0.67 -17.26
CA ASP A 56 4.00 0.22 -18.57
C ASP A 56 4.85 -0.99 -18.95
N LEU A 57 4.22 -2.17 -19.03
CA LEU A 57 4.85 -3.41 -19.44
C LEU A 57 4.67 -3.60 -20.94
N LYS A 58 5.75 -3.94 -21.63
CA LYS A 58 5.67 -4.31 -23.04
C LYS A 58 4.89 -5.61 -23.19
N GLU A 59 3.98 -5.66 -24.17
CA GLU A 59 3.29 -6.90 -24.53
C GLU A 59 4.30 -7.99 -24.91
N ALA A 60 4.22 -9.12 -24.21
CA ALA A 60 5.01 -10.31 -24.47
C ALA A 60 4.09 -11.55 -24.56
N ARG A 61 4.64 -12.66 -25.05
CA ARG A 61 3.94 -13.96 -25.09
C ARG A 61 4.78 -15.00 -24.35
N PRO A 62 4.30 -15.59 -23.25
CA PRO A 62 2.99 -15.37 -22.59
C PRO A 62 2.84 -13.94 -22.01
N ASP A 63 1.59 -13.53 -21.74
CA ASP A 63 1.29 -12.19 -21.20
C ASP A 63 1.83 -12.06 -19.76
N PRO A 64 2.75 -11.10 -19.48
CA PRO A 64 3.37 -10.99 -18.17
C PRO A 64 2.50 -10.26 -17.12
N HIS A 65 1.39 -9.62 -17.52
CA HIS A 65 0.65 -8.72 -16.63
C HIS A 65 0.08 -9.41 -15.38
N GLU A 66 -0.56 -10.57 -15.55
CA GLU A 66 -1.20 -11.29 -14.43
C GLU A 66 -0.18 -11.78 -13.41
N HIS A 67 0.95 -12.33 -13.90
CA HIS A 67 2.05 -12.78 -13.07
C HIS A 67 2.73 -11.62 -12.35
N PHE A 68 2.95 -10.51 -13.05
CA PHE A 68 3.51 -9.32 -12.46
C PHE A 68 2.65 -8.77 -11.32
N LEU A 69 1.32 -8.68 -11.52
CA LEU A 69 0.41 -8.22 -10.48
C LEU A 69 0.41 -9.13 -9.26
N THR A 70 0.45 -10.45 -9.47
CA THR A 70 0.52 -11.43 -8.38
C THR A 70 1.79 -11.24 -7.56
N ASN A 71 2.94 -11.15 -8.22
CA ASN A 71 4.23 -10.92 -7.57
C ASN A 71 4.28 -9.55 -6.88
N ALA A 72 3.74 -8.51 -7.51
CA ALA A 72 3.69 -7.18 -6.93
C ALA A 72 2.93 -7.15 -5.58
N ILE A 73 1.83 -7.91 -5.47
CA ILE A 73 1.08 -8.06 -4.21
C ILE A 73 1.93 -8.71 -3.11
N GLU A 74 2.74 -9.71 -3.44
CA GLU A 74 3.67 -10.32 -2.48
C GLU A 74 4.74 -9.33 -1.97
N TYR A 75 5.13 -8.38 -2.82
CA TYR A 75 6.06 -7.30 -2.47
C TYR A 75 5.38 -6.06 -1.87
N GLY A 76 4.10 -6.15 -1.48
CA GLY A 76 3.37 -5.09 -0.78
C GLY A 76 2.77 -4.01 -1.68
N TRP A 77 2.66 -4.27 -2.98
CA TRP A 77 1.97 -3.41 -3.94
C TRP A 77 0.56 -3.90 -4.22
N PHE A 78 -0.42 -3.00 -4.18
CA PHE A 78 -1.82 -3.32 -4.32
C PHE A 78 -2.44 -2.57 -5.51
N PRO A 79 -3.21 -3.25 -6.39
CA PRO A 79 -3.94 -2.60 -7.48
C PRO A 79 -5.25 -1.96 -7.01
N TRP A 80 -5.36 -1.65 -5.71
CA TRP A 80 -6.57 -1.14 -5.08
C TRP A 80 -6.21 0.05 -4.18
N ILE A 81 -7.06 1.07 -4.18
CA ILE A 81 -6.98 2.19 -3.23
C ILE A 81 -8.26 2.22 -2.39
N LEU A 82 -8.10 2.51 -1.10
CA LEU A 82 -9.20 2.82 -0.20
C LEU A 82 -9.52 4.31 -0.26
N ASP A 83 -10.76 4.63 -0.65
CA ASP A 83 -11.27 6.00 -0.60
C ASP A 83 -11.73 6.38 0.80
N HIS A 84 -12.01 7.67 1.01
CA HIS A 84 -12.47 8.25 2.27
C HIS A 84 -13.75 7.62 2.84
N ASP A 85 -14.61 7.06 1.98
CA ASP A 85 -15.83 6.37 2.37
C ASP A 85 -15.64 4.85 2.55
N ASP A 86 -14.40 4.39 2.79
CA ASP A 86 -14.02 2.97 2.87
C ASP A 86 -14.37 2.15 1.60
N THR A 87 -14.58 2.84 0.48
CA THR A 87 -14.88 2.22 -0.82
C THR A 87 -13.57 1.84 -1.51
N LEU A 88 -13.46 0.57 -1.89
CA LEU A 88 -12.32 0.04 -2.63
C LEU A 88 -12.46 0.34 -4.11
N PHE A 89 -11.55 1.12 -4.65
CA PHE A 89 -11.45 1.38 -6.08
C PHE A 89 -10.31 0.56 -6.68
N THR A 90 -10.63 -0.19 -7.73
CA THR A 90 -9.60 -0.84 -8.55
C THR A 90 -8.90 0.22 -9.38
N LEU A 91 -7.58 0.26 -9.27
CA LEU A 91 -6.76 1.07 -10.15
C LEU A 91 -6.72 0.45 -11.56
N PRO A 92 -6.42 1.25 -12.59
CA PRO A 92 -6.03 0.70 -13.89
C PRO A 92 -4.89 -0.31 -13.68
N ASN A 93 -4.85 -1.38 -14.49
CA ASN A 93 -3.86 -2.49 -14.40
C ASN A 93 -2.38 -2.07 -14.50
N THR A 94 -2.11 -0.78 -14.64
CA THR A 94 -0.79 -0.14 -14.75
C THR A 94 -0.45 0.74 -13.55
N THR A 95 -1.29 0.78 -12.50
CA THR A 95 -1.07 1.61 -11.32
C THR A 95 -1.23 0.77 -10.04
N LEU A 96 -0.31 0.95 -9.11
CA LEU A 96 -0.23 0.24 -7.82
C LEU A 96 -0.01 1.23 -6.68
N GLU A 97 -0.55 0.90 -5.52
CA GLU A 97 -0.33 1.60 -4.26
C GLU A 97 0.40 0.69 -3.26
N GLY A 98 1.34 1.21 -2.49
CA GLY A 98 2.01 0.45 -1.43
C GLY A 98 2.59 1.35 -0.35
N SER A 99 2.77 0.81 0.85
CA SER A 99 3.35 1.55 1.98
C SER A 99 4.78 1.11 2.22
N PHE A 100 5.73 2.03 2.11
CA PHE A 100 7.15 1.75 2.25
C PHE A 100 7.81 2.79 3.16
N VAL A 101 9.01 2.51 3.68
CA VAL A 101 9.72 3.47 4.54
C VAL A 101 10.25 4.65 3.72
N ASP A 102 10.71 4.38 2.51
CA ASP A 102 11.33 5.35 1.61
C ASP A 102 11.14 4.95 0.14
N GLN A 103 11.39 5.92 -0.76
CA GLN A 103 11.21 5.72 -2.20
C GLN A 103 12.14 4.63 -2.77
N THR A 104 13.33 4.45 -2.20
CA THR A 104 14.30 3.43 -2.66
C THR A 104 13.75 2.03 -2.39
N GLN A 105 13.13 1.82 -1.23
CA GLN A 105 12.46 0.57 -0.90
C GLN A 105 11.27 0.30 -1.82
N ALA A 106 10.45 1.32 -2.11
CA ALA A 106 9.35 1.17 -3.06
C ALA A 106 9.89 0.75 -4.45
N VAL A 107 10.91 1.43 -4.96
CA VAL A 107 11.54 1.08 -6.25
C VAL A 107 12.16 -0.31 -6.21
N ALA A 108 12.80 -0.70 -5.11
CA ALA A 108 13.37 -2.04 -4.95
C ALA A 108 12.28 -3.12 -4.97
N ALA A 109 11.17 -2.91 -4.27
CA ALA A 109 10.02 -3.82 -4.26
C ALA A 109 9.41 -3.99 -5.66
N LEU A 110 9.24 -2.89 -6.40
CA LEU A 110 8.72 -2.93 -7.78
C LEU A 110 9.66 -3.71 -8.71
N ASN A 111 10.97 -3.51 -8.59
CA ASN A 111 11.96 -4.24 -9.38
C ASN A 111 12.06 -5.72 -8.98
N ALA A 112 11.91 -6.05 -7.69
CA ALA A 112 11.87 -7.43 -7.22
C ALA A 112 10.69 -8.19 -7.84
N ALA A 113 9.50 -7.57 -7.86
CA ALA A 113 8.32 -8.14 -8.52
C ALA A 113 8.58 -8.42 -10.01
N ARG A 114 9.26 -7.49 -10.71
CA ARG A 114 9.66 -7.68 -12.12
C ARG A 114 10.59 -8.88 -12.29
N ILE A 115 11.65 -8.95 -11.48
CA ILE A 115 12.67 -10.01 -11.57
C ILE A 115 12.06 -11.39 -11.28
N GLU A 116 11.18 -11.49 -10.29
CA GLU A 116 10.51 -12.76 -9.98
C GLU A 116 9.58 -13.17 -11.14
N THR A 117 8.86 -12.23 -11.73
CA THR A 117 8.02 -12.48 -12.92
C THR A 117 8.84 -12.97 -14.11
N GLU A 118 10.02 -12.39 -14.36
CA GLU A 118 10.94 -12.85 -15.41
C GLU A 118 11.39 -14.30 -15.18
N LYS A 119 11.67 -14.63 -13.92
CA LYS A 119 12.12 -15.96 -13.51
C LYS A 119 11.00 -17.01 -13.62
N GLU A 120 9.77 -16.66 -13.27
CA GLU A 120 8.61 -17.55 -13.38
C GLU A 120 8.24 -17.85 -14.83
N LEU A 121 8.24 -16.83 -15.69
CA LEU A 121 7.84 -16.97 -17.09
C LEU A 121 8.98 -17.41 -18.01
N GLY A 122 10.24 -17.29 -17.56
CA GLY A 122 11.42 -17.56 -18.38
C GLY A 122 11.57 -16.60 -19.57
N ILE A 123 10.97 -15.41 -19.49
CA ILE A 123 11.03 -14.36 -20.51
C ILE A 123 11.60 -13.07 -19.92
N THR A 124 12.17 -12.22 -20.78
CA THR A 124 12.58 -10.87 -20.38
C THR A 124 11.37 -9.94 -20.35
N VAL A 125 11.05 -9.39 -19.19
CA VAL A 125 9.93 -8.48 -18.97
C VAL A 125 10.47 -7.05 -19.02
N MET A 126 10.19 -6.38 -20.13
CA MET A 126 10.59 -4.98 -20.33
C MET A 126 9.53 -4.03 -19.77
N MET A 127 9.96 -3.18 -18.85
CA MET A 127 9.16 -2.10 -18.29
C MET A 127 9.62 -0.79 -18.93
N GLU A 128 8.94 -0.35 -19.98
CA GLU A 128 9.41 0.77 -20.83
C GLU A 128 9.38 2.10 -20.08
N LYS A 129 8.33 2.29 -19.27
CA LYS A 129 8.13 3.49 -18.47
C LYS A 129 7.65 3.08 -17.10
N TRP A 130 8.22 3.70 -16.09
CA TRP A 130 7.73 3.57 -14.74
C TRP A 130 8.03 4.83 -13.94
N ILE A 131 7.11 5.16 -13.05
CA ILE A 131 7.23 6.26 -12.10
C ILE A 131 6.84 5.73 -10.73
N VAL A 132 7.63 6.08 -9.71
CA VAL A 132 7.28 5.87 -8.31
C VAL A 132 7.25 7.23 -7.66
N SER A 133 6.08 7.62 -7.17
CA SER A 133 5.87 8.92 -6.52
C SER A 133 5.37 8.72 -5.10
N LEU A 134 5.68 9.68 -4.23
CA LEU A 134 5.07 9.74 -2.91
C LEU A 134 3.57 9.99 -3.08
N GLY A 135 2.77 9.03 -2.65
CA GLY A 135 1.33 9.15 -2.54
C GLY A 135 1.00 10.02 -1.35
N CYS A 136 0.99 11.33 -1.53
CA CYS A 136 0.24 12.18 -0.62
C CYS A 136 -1.22 11.86 -0.84
N VAL A 137 -1.82 11.06 0.06
CA VAL A 137 -3.27 11.03 0.22
C VAL A 137 -3.66 12.45 0.60
N PHE A 138 -4.04 13.25 -0.41
CA PHE A 138 -4.73 14.50 -0.21
C PHE A 138 -6.09 14.13 0.38
N VAL A 139 -6.12 13.94 1.71
CA VAL A 139 -7.34 14.08 2.47
C VAL A 139 -7.74 15.53 2.25
N LEU A 140 -8.57 15.78 1.22
CA LEU A 140 -9.31 17.01 1.06
C LEU A 140 -10.27 17.07 2.24
N ARG A 141 -9.74 17.42 3.43
CA ARG A 141 -10.53 17.82 4.56
C ARG A 141 -11.34 19.00 4.05
N GLY A 142 -12.61 18.76 3.75
CA GLY A 142 -13.55 19.79 3.37
C GLY A 142 -13.48 20.87 4.44
N SER A 143 -12.81 21.98 4.13
CA SER A 143 -12.79 23.15 4.98
C SER A 143 -14.26 23.55 5.21
N PRO A 144 -14.72 23.66 6.48
CA PRO A 144 -16.07 24.12 6.74
C PRO A 144 -16.23 25.48 6.07
N ARG A 145 -17.18 25.58 5.13
CA ARG A 145 -17.50 26.86 4.51
C ARG A 145 -17.86 27.84 5.63
N PRO A 146 -17.21 29.00 5.76
CA PRO A 146 -17.60 29.97 6.77
C PRO A 146 -19.04 30.36 6.51
N CYS A 147 -19.88 30.17 7.53
CA CYS A 147 -21.27 30.64 7.53
C CYS A 147 -21.27 32.12 7.19
N ARG A 148 -21.73 32.44 5.98
CA ARG A 148 -21.94 33.81 5.52
C ARG A 148 -23.07 34.39 6.35
N SER A 149 -22.72 35.12 7.41
CA SER A 149 -23.63 35.89 8.23
C SER A 149 -24.40 36.86 7.33
N ARG A 150 -25.71 36.64 7.19
CA ARG A 150 -26.63 37.62 6.60
C ARG A 150 -26.64 38.84 7.50
N HIS A 151 -25.96 39.91 7.09
CA HIS A 151 -26.27 41.24 7.59
C HIS A 151 -27.68 41.61 7.14
N ARG A 152 -28.59 41.68 8.11
CA ARG A 152 -29.92 42.28 7.98
C ARG A 152 -29.72 43.80 8.02
N LEU A 153 -29.84 44.46 6.88
CA LEU A 153 -30.01 45.92 6.82
C LEU A 153 -31.48 46.22 7.15
N LEU A 154 -31.68 46.99 8.21
CA LEU A 154 -32.86 47.83 8.42
C LEU A 154 -32.44 49.26 8.07
#